data_AF-A0A7W9E2P3-F1
#
_entry.id   AF-A0A7W9E2P3-F1
#
_cell.length_a   1.000
_cell.length_b   1.000
_cell.length_c   1.000
_cell.angle_alpha   90.00
_cell.angle_beta   90.00
_cell.angle_gamma   90.00
#
_symmetry.space_group_name_H-M   'P 1'
#
loop_
_entity.id
_entity.type
_entity.pdbx_description
1 polymer ?
#
loop_
_entity_poly.entity_id
_entity_poly.type
_entity_poly.pdbx_seq_one_letter_code
_entity_poly.pdbx_strand_id
1 'polypeptide(L)'
;MKKPLIVEIICGGLSLLFAYTAFSKLADFEDFKKQLKMQVFPQAIVEALLYLIPGIELSVVILMMIKGSRLIGLGLSVLLMALFTGYIALVLSNYYDHIPCSCGGVLKNLGWQTHLWFNTFFLILSMVGLMFQYQILRGGKMKK
;
A
#
# COMPACT_ATOMS: atom_id res chain seq x y z
N MET A 1 0.24 -21.13 -15.64
CA MET A 1 -0.45 -21.17 -14.32
C MET A 1 -1.91 -20.77 -14.49
N LYS A 2 -2.85 -21.33 -13.71
CA LYS A 2 -4.26 -20.92 -13.76
C LYS A 2 -4.38 -19.49 -13.21
N LYS A 3 -5.06 -18.57 -13.92
CA LYS A 3 -5.24 -17.16 -13.49
C LYS A 3 -5.72 -17.00 -12.03
N PRO A 4 -6.65 -17.82 -11.51
CA PRO A 4 -7.09 -17.73 -10.11
C PRO A 4 -5.97 -17.97 -9.10
N LEU A 5 -5.07 -18.92 -9.36
CA LEU A 5 -3.94 -19.20 -8.48
C LEU A 5 -2.98 -18.00 -8.41
N ILE A 6 -2.74 -17.33 -9.54
CA ILE A 6 -1.88 -16.13 -9.57
C ILE A 6 -2.49 -15.02 -8.72
N VAL A 7 -3.80 -14.78 -8.85
CA VAL A 7 -4.51 -13.77 -8.04
C VAL A 7 -4.44 -14.13 -6.55
N GLU A 8 -4.59 -15.40 -6.18
CA GLU A 8 -4.48 -15.83 -4.77
C GLU A 8 -3.09 -15.59 -4.20
N ILE A 9 -2.04 -15.89 -4.95
CA ILE A 9 -0.66 -15.62 -4.52
C ILE A 9 -0.42 -14.11 -4.36
N ILE A 10 -0.85 -13.30 -5.34
CA ILE A 10 -0.70 -11.84 -5.29
C ILE A 10 -1.48 -11.25 -4.11
N CYS A 11 -2.75 -11.62 -3.94
CA CYS A 11 -3.56 -11.15 -2.82
C CYS A 11 -2.97 -11.57 -1.48
N GLY A 12 -2.45 -12.80 -1.37
CA GLY A 12 -1.77 -13.28 -0.16
C GLY A 12 -0.54 -12.44 0.17
N GLY A 13 0.36 -12.23 -0.81
CA GLY A 13 1.56 -11.43 -0.64
C GLY A 13 1.27 -9.97 -0.28
N LEU A 14 0.33 -9.32 -0.97
CA LEU A 14 -0.10 -7.95 -0.65
C LEU A 14 -0.76 -7.88 0.73
N SER A 15 -1.59 -8.87 1.10
CA SER A 15 -2.23 -8.90 2.42
C SER A 15 -1.19 -9.00 3.54
N LEU A 16 -0.16 -9.84 3.37
CA LEU A 16 0.94 -9.93 4.34
C LEU A 16 1.69 -8.61 4.46
N LEU A 17 2.00 -7.95 3.34
CA LEU A 17 2.65 -6.64 3.35
C LEU A 17 1.84 -5.59 4.12
N PHE A 18 0.57 -5.39 3.75
CA PHE A 18 -0.28 -4.38 4.38
C PHE A 18 -0.60 -4.71 5.84
N ALA A 19 -0.81 -5.98 6.18
CA ALA A 19 -1.01 -6.39 7.56
C ALA A 19 0.22 -6.07 8.40
N TYR A 20 1.41 -6.41 7.91
CA TYR A 20 2.66 -6.10 8.58
C TYR A 20 2.87 -4.59 8.75
N THR A 21 2.63 -3.79 7.71
CA THR A 21 2.80 -2.34 7.77
C THR A 21 1.78 -1.69 8.70
N ALA A 22 0.55 -2.20 8.77
CA ALA A 22 -0.47 -1.68 9.67
C ALA A 22 -0.19 -2.06 11.12
N PHE A 23 0.10 -3.33 11.38
CA PHE A 23 0.37 -3.82 12.73
C PHE A 23 1.63 -3.19 13.33
N SER A 24 2.69 -2.99 12.54
CA SER A 24 3.86 -2.26 13.03
C SER A 24 3.55 -0.83 13.43
N LYS A 25 2.73 -0.10 12.66
CA LYS A 25 2.29 1.26 13.01
C LYS A 25 1.42 1.29 14.26
N LEU A 26 0.58 0.28 14.46
CA LEU A 26 -0.30 0.19 15.63
C LEU A 26 0.45 -0.27 16.89
N ALA A 27 1.44 -1.14 16.74
CA ALA A 27 2.28 -1.60 17.84
C ALA A 27 3.15 -0.46 18.40
N ASP A 28 3.75 0.34 17.52
CA ASP A 28 4.60 1.48 17.88
C ASP A 28 3.95 2.82 17.47
N PHE A 29 2.71 3.05 17.93
CA PHE A 29 1.89 4.18 17.51
C PHE A 29 2.53 5.56 17.75
N GLU A 30 3.20 5.74 18.88
CA GLU A 30 3.92 6.98 19.19
C GLU A 30 5.13 7.21 18.28
N ASP A 31 5.82 6.15 17.87
CA ASP A 31 6.92 6.27 16.90
C ASP A 31 6.38 6.63 15.52
N PHE A 32 5.31 5.97 15.06
CA PHE A 32 4.64 6.31 13.81
C PHE A 32 4.16 7.77 13.79
N LYS A 33 3.57 8.27 14.89
CA LYS A 33 3.19 9.67 15.05
C LYS A 33 4.38 10.62 14.92
N LYS A 34 5.51 10.31 15.57
CA LYS A 34 6.75 11.12 15.45
C LYS A 34 7.27 11.13 14.02
N GLN A 35 7.31 9.98 13.36
CA GLN A 35 7.74 9.85 11.96
C GLN A 35 6.87 10.67 11.01
N LEU A 36 5.55 10.66 11.22
CA LEU A 36 4.60 11.39 10.41
C LEU A 36 4.71 12.91 10.63
N LYS A 37 4.99 13.35 11.85
CA LYS A 37 5.29 14.77 12.17
C LYS A 37 6.60 15.28 11.55
N MET A 38 7.54 14.40 11.22
CA MET A 38 8.77 14.75 10.51
C MET A 38 8.60 14.81 8.99
N GLN A 39 7.40 14.49 8.47
CA GLN A 39 7.10 14.64 7.05
C GLN A 39 6.69 16.09 6.75
N VAL A 40 6.57 16.40 5.46
CA VAL A 40 6.21 17.72 4.92
C VAL A 40 4.74 18.13 5.13
N PHE A 41 3.98 17.37 5.94
CA PHE A 41 2.54 17.57 6.10
C PHE A 41 2.21 18.53 7.27
N PRO A 42 1.21 19.42 7.11
CA PRO A 42 0.65 20.21 8.20
C PRO A 42 0.14 19.32 9.35
N GLN A 43 0.18 19.83 10.58
CA GLN A 43 -0.23 19.10 11.80
C GLN A 43 -1.66 18.51 11.71
N ALA A 44 -2.61 19.24 11.11
CA ALA A 44 -3.98 18.75 10.92
C ALA A 44 -4.05 17.51 9.99
N ILE A 45 -3.22 17.47 8.95
CA ILE A 45 -3.13 16.33 8.03
C ILE A 45 -2.45 15.15 8.72
N VAL A 46 -1.40 15.41 9.52
CA VAL A 46 -0.72 14.37 10.30
C VAL A 46 -1.69 13.63 11.22
N GLU A 47 -2.57 14.34 11.93
CA GLU A 47 -3.55 13.71 12.83
C GLU A 47 -4.56 12.85 12.09
N ALA A 48 -5.01 13.27 10.90
CA ALA A 48 -5.88 12.46 10.06
C ALA A 48 -5.16 11.20 9.55
N LEU A 49 -3.96 11.37 8.98
CA LEU A 49 -3.17 10.29 8.41
C LEU A 49 -2.74 9.25 9.45
N LEU A 50 -2.53 9.67 10.70
CA LEU A 50 -2.17 8.79 11.81
C LEU A 50 -3.17 7.64 12.02
N TYR A 51 -4.47 7.89 11.82
CA TYR A 51 -5.51 6.88 11.93
C TYR A 51 -5.93 6.32 10.57
N LEU A 52 -5.97 7.16 9.53
CA LEU A 52 -6.41 6.75 8.20
C LEU A 52 -5.45 5.74 7.56
N ILE A 53 -4.13 5.93 7.70
CA ILE A 53 -3.17 5.03 7.05
C ILE A 53 -3.33 3.59 7.58
N PRO A 54 -3.20 3.29 8.89
CA PRO A 54 -3.39 1.93 9.38
C PRO A 54 -4.81 1.39 9.11
N GLY A 55 -5.83 2.26 9.21
CA GLY A 55 -7.22 1.88 8.97
C GLY A 55 -7.48 1.41 7.53
N ILE A 56 -6.98 2.14 6.53
CA ILE A 56 -7.13 1.76 5.12
C ILE A 56 -6.27 0.52 4.82
N GLU A 57 -5.05 0.43 5.36
CA GLU A 57 -4.19 -0.75 5.19
C GLU A 57 -4.88 -2.04 5.67
N LEU A 58 -5.47 -2.03 6.87
CA LEU A 58 -6.25 -3.18 7.38
C LEU A 58 -7.50 -3.45 6.55
N SER A 59 -8.20 -2.40 6.12
CA SER A 59 -9.39 -2.54 5.26
C SER A 59 -9.04 -3.25 3.94
N VAL A 60 -7.90 -2.90 3.34
CA VAL A 60 -7.39 -3.54 2.12
C VAL A 60 -7.10 -5.02 2.33
N VAL A 61 -6.48 -5.39 3.47
CA VAL A 61 -6.25 -6.80 3.84
C VAL A 61 -7.57 -7.58 3.88
N ILE A 62 -8.57 -7.05 4.59
CA ILE A 62 -9.88 -7.70 4.73
C ILE A 62 -10.55 -7.88 3.36
N LEU A 63 -10.53 -6.84 2.52
CA LEU A 63 -11.12 -6.88 1.18
C LEU A 63 -10.42 -7.88 0.24
N MET A 64 -9.10 -8.04 0.34
CA MET A 64 -8.37 -9.03 -0.47
C MET A 64 -8.59 -10.48 0.00
N MET A 65 -8.90 -10.69 1.27
CA MET A 65 -9.16 -12.03 1.81
C MET A 65 -10.54 -12.57 1.42
N ILE A 66 -11.52 -11.69 1.25
CA ILE A 66 -12.88 -12.07 0.85
C ILE A 66 -12.95 -12.14 -0.68
N LYS A 67 -13.19 -13.35 -1.23
CA LYS A 67 -13.21 -13.61 -2.69
C LYS A 67 -14.12 -12.65 -3.47
N GLY A 68 -15.27 -12.26 -2.90
CA GLY A 68 -16.24 -11.37 -3.53
C GLY A 68 -15.80 -9.90 -3.62
N SER A 69 -14.94 -9.42 -2.72
CA SER A 69 -14.48 -8.04 -2.68
C SER A 69 -13.03 -7.84 -3.13
N ARG A 70 -12.34 -8.92 -3.54
CA ARG A 70 -10.95 -8.89 -4.06
C ARG A 70 -10.69 -7.81 -5.09
N LEU A 71 -11.64 -7.56 -6.01
CA LEU A 71 -11.47 -6.53 -7.04
C LEU A 71 -11.34 -5.12 -6.42
N ILE A 72 -12.16 -4.84 -5.40
CA ILE A 72 -12.13 -3.57 -4.66
C ILE A 72 -10.83 -3.47 -3.85
N GLY A 73 -10.45 -4.54 -3.14
CA GLY A 73 -9.20 -4.59 -2.37
C GLY A 73 -7.96 -4.37 -3.24
N LEU A 74 -7.89 -5.01 -4.41
CA LEU A 74 -6.80 -4.81 -5.37
C LEU A 74 -6.81 -3.40 -5.96
N GLY A 75 -7.98 -2.82 -6.23
CA GLY A 75 -8.10 -1.43 -6.69
C GLY A 75 -7.59 -0.42 -5.65
N LEU A 76 -7.96 -0.60 -4.39
CA LEU A 76 -7.44 0.21 -3.28
C LEU A 76 -5.94 0.01 -3.05
N SER A 77 -5.43 -1.21 -3.24
CA SER A 77 -4.00 -1.51 -3.19
C SER A 77 -3.22 -0.72 -4.25
N VAL A 78 -3.71 -0.69 -5.49
CA VAL A 78 -3.10 0.12 -6.57
C VAL A 78 -3.10 1.60 -6.19
N LEU A 79 -4.23 2.12 -5.69
CA LEU A 79 -4.34 3.52 -5.30
C LEU A 79 -3.35 3.88 -4.18
N LEU A 80 -3.32 3.10 -3.09
CA LEU A 80 -2.40 3.34 -1.97
C LEU A 80 -0.93 3.24 -2.41
N MET A 81 -0.57 2.19 -3.14
CA MET A 81 0.80 2.01 -3.62
C MET A 81 1.20 3.15 -4.56
N ALA A 82 0.30 3.63 -5.41
CA ALA A 82 0.57 4.78 -6.27
C ALA A 82 0.79 6.07 -5.47
N LEU A 83 -0.03 6.33 -4.45
CA LEU A 83 0.13 7.49 -3.57
C LEU A 83 1.45 7.44 -2.80
N PHE A 84 1.80 6.30 -2.20
CA PHE A 84 3.08 6.14 -1.49
C PHE A 84 4.29 6.24 -2.42
N THR A 85 4.22 5.63 -3.62
CA THR A 85 5.28 5.73 -4.63
C THR A 85 5.45 7.18 -5.12
N GLY A 86 4.33 7.85 -5.43
CA GLY A 86 4.33 9.24 -5.88
C GLY A 86 4.91 10.19 -4.84
N TYR A 87 4.56 10.00 -3.57
CA TYR A 87 5.15 10.77 -2.47
C TYR A 87 6.69 10.61 -2.43
N ILE A 88 7.20 9.38 -2.46
CA ILE A 88 8.65 9.13 -2.46
C ILE A 88 9.33 9.75 -3.69
N ALA A 89 8.71 9.63 -4.86
CA ALA A 89 9.24 10.22 -6.09
C ALA A 89 9.35 11.75 -6.01
N LEU A 90 8.35 12.43 -5.41
CA LEU A 90 8.39 13.87 -5.18
C LEU A 90 9.51 14.27 -4.19
N VAL A 91 9.69 13.50 -3.12
CA VAL A 91 10.79 13.70 -2.16
C VAL A 91 12.15 13.58 -2.85
N LEU A 92 12.37 12.53 -3.64
CA LEU A 92 13.63 12.31 -4.38
C LEU A 92 13.86 13.34 -5.50
N SER A 93 12.79 13.95 -6.02
CA SER A 93 12.88 15.01 -7.03
C SER A 93 13.19 16.39 -6.43
N ASN A 94 13.44 16.48 -5.12
CA ASN A 94 13.63 17.73 -4.38
C ASN A 94 12.47 18.72 -4.58
N TYR A 95 11.23 18.22 -4.71
CA TYR A 95 10.05 19.06 -4.86
C TYR A 95 9.73 19.84 -3.57
N TYR A 96 10.14 19.32 -2.41
CA TYR A 96 9.94 19.95 -1.10
C TYR A 96 11.21 20.67 -0.63
N ASP A 97 11.03 21.72 0.17
CA ASP A 97 12.11 22.58 0.68
C ASP A 97 13.15 21.85 1.56
N HIS A 98 12.81 20.64 2.02
CA HIS A 98 13.72 19.76 2.76
C HIS A 98 13.35 18.30 2.49
N ILE A 99 14.36 17.41 2.56
CA ILE A 99 14.16 15.97 2.47
C ILE A 99 13.82 15.45 3.87
N PRO A 100 12.61 14.95 4.12
CA PRO A 100 12.26 14.40 5.42
C PRO A 100 13.05 13.11 5.71
N CYS A 101 13.11 12.70 6.97
CA CYS A 101 13.70 11.39 7.28
C CYS A 101 12.93 10.28 6.55
N SER A 102 13.65 9.33 5.93
CA SER A 102 13.09 8.07 5.39
C SER A 102 12.55 7.12 6.47
N CYS A 103 12.29 7.66 7.67
CA CYS A 103 11.79 6.96 8.85
C CYS A 103 10.34 6.50 8.56
N GLY A 104 10.19 5.39 7.82
CA GLY A 104 8.92 4.78 7.44
C GLY A 104 8.69 3.46 8.18
N GLY A 105 8.26 3.53 9.43
CA GLY A 105 7.92 2.38 10.27
C GLY A 105 9.06 1.35 10.35
N VAL A 106 8.75 0.06 10.23
CA VAL A 106 9.78 -1.00 10.28
C VAL A 106 10.69 -1.03 9.05
N LEU A 107 10.36 -0.30 7.98
CA LEU A 107 11.26 -0.03 6.87
C LEU A 107 12.13 1.23 7.08
N LYS A 108 12.14 1.78 8.30
CA LYS A 108 13.01 2.88 8.78
C LYS A 108 14.47 2.82 8.30
N ASN A 109 14.99 1.63 8.03
CA ASN A 109 16.36 1.41 7.59
C ASN A 109 16.54 1.41 6.07
N LEU A 110 15.46 1.45 5.29
CA LEU A 110 15.55 1.57 3.83
C LEU A 110 15.75 3.04 3.45
N GLY A 111 16.76 3.29 2.63
CA GLY A 111 16.92 4.58 1.97
C GLY A 111 15.77 4.87 0.99
N TRP A 112 15.52 6.14 0.72
CA TRP A 112 14.44 6.61 -0.17
C TRP A 112 14.43 5.90 -1.54
N GLN A 113 15.61 5.69 -2.15
CA GLN A 113 15.72 5.01 -3.44
C GLN A 113 15.24 3.55 -3.38
N THR A 114 15.62 2.84 -2.32
CA THR A 114 15.21 1.44 -2.11
C THR A 114 13.71 1.35 -1.82
N HIS A 115 13.18 2.29 -1.05
CA HIS A 115 11.74 2.41 -0.83
C HIS A 115 10.95 2.64 -2.12
N LEU A 116 11.47 3.48 -3.02
CA LEU A 116 10.82 3.73 -4.31
C LEU A 116 10.73 2.44 -5.13
N TRP A 117 11.82 1.68 -5.23
CA TRP A 117 11.83 0.40 -5.95
C TRP A 117 10.90 -0.63 -5.33
N PHE A 118 10.90 -0.73 -3.99
CA PHE A 118 10.01 -1.60 -3.25
C PHE A 118 8.53 -1.29 -3.53
N ASN A 119 8.13 -0.03 -3.39
CA ASN A 119 6.74 0.37 -3.66
C ASN A 119 6.36 0.21 -5.13
N THR A 120 7.28 0.50 -6.06
CA THR A 120 7.06 0.31 -7.50
C THR A 120 6.81 -1.16 -7.84
N PHE A 121 7.57 -2.07 -7.24
CA PHE A 121 7.38 -3.51 -7.41
C PHE A 121 5.98 -3.95 -6.94
N PHE A 122 5.55 -3.53 -5.74
CA PHE A 122 4.22 -3.88 -5.22
C PHE A 122 3.07 -3.16 -5.93
N LEU A 123 3.31 -1.97 -6.49
CA LEU A 123 2.37 -1.29 -7.38
C LEU A 123 2.13 -2.11 -8.65
N ILE A 124 3.19 -2.58 -9.30
CA ILE A 124 3.09 -3.44 -10.48
C ILE A 124 2.35 -4.75 -10.15
N LEU A 125 2.69 -5.40 -9.04
CA LEU A 125 1.99 -6.61 -8.60
C LEU A 125 0.50 -6.35 -8.36
N SER A 126 0.14 -5.22 -7.73
CA SER A 126 -1.25 -4.82 -7.51
C SER A 126 -2.00 -4.63 -8.83
N MET A 127 -1.39 -3.98 -9.82
CA MET A 127 -1.97 -3.79 -11.15
C MET A 127 -2.18 -5.12 -11.89
N VAL A 128 -1.21 -6.03 -11.84
CA VAL A 128 -1.31 -7.37 -12.44
C VAL A 128 -2.43 -8.18 -11.77
N GLY A 129 -2.49 -8.16 -10.43
CA GLY A 129 -3.56 -8.81 -9.67
C GLY A 129 -4.93 -8.27 -10.04
N LEU A 130 -5.08 -6.95 -10.12
CA LEU A 130 -6.32 -6.27 -10.52
C LEU A 130 -6.76 -6.67 -11.93
N MET A 131 -5.84 -6.64 -12.90
CA MET A 131 -6.11 -7.03 -14.27
C MET A 131 -6.59 -8.48 -14.38
N PHE A 132 -5.91 -9.42 -13.72
CA PHE A 132 -6.30 -10.83 -13.75
C PHE A 132 -7.62 -11.08 -13.03
N GLN A 133 -7.87 -10.42 -11.90
CA GLN A 133 -9.14 -10.53 -11.19
C GLN A 133 -10.30 -10.00 -12.05
N TYR A 134 -10.10 -8.88 -12.75
CA TYR A 134 -11.08 -8.35 -13.69
C TYR A 134 -11.41 -9.32 -14.83
N GLN A 135 -10.37 -9.95 -15.41
CA GLN A 135 -10.55 -10.95 -16.47
C GLN A 135 -11.31 -12.20 -15.99
N ILE A 136 -11.04 -12.67 -14.76
CA ILE A 136 -11.76 -13.81 -14.16
C ILE A 136 -13.25 -13.47 -14.00
N LEU A 137 -13.56 -12.29 -13.49
CA LEU A 137 -14.95 -11.85 -13.29
C LEU A 137 -15.69 -11.68 -14.63
N ARG A 138 -15.04 -11.11 -15.66
CA ARG A 138 -15.61 -11.02 -17.01
C ARG A 138 -15.83 -12.38 -17.66
N GLY A 139 -14.85 -13.28 -17.58
CA GLY A 139 -14.95 -14.63 -18.14
C GLY A 139 -16.03 -15.49 -17.47
N GLY A 140 -16.29 -15.26 -16.16
CA GLY A 140 -17.41 -15.89 -15.46
C GLY A 140 -18.78 -15.36 -15.87
N LYS A 141 -18.89 -14.06 -16.22
CA LYS A 141 -20.14 -13.46 -16.71
C LYS A 141 -20.55 -13.92 -18.11
N MET A 142 -19.61 -14.29 -18.98
CA MET A 142 -19.93 -14.80 -20.33
C MET A 142 -20.33 -16.29 -20.34
N LYS A 143 -20.13 -17.01 -19.23
CA LYS A 143 -20.48 -18.44 -19.09
C LYS A 143 -21.81 -18.68 -18.36
N LYS A 144 -22.43 -17.64 -17.83
CA LYS A 144 -23.78 -17.65 -17.24
C LYS A 144 -24.74 -17.06 -18.24
#